data_AF-A0A803M1U3-F1
#
_entry.id   AF-A0A803M1U3-F1
#
_cell.length_a   1.000
_cell.length_b   1.000
_cell.length_c   1.000
_cell.angle_alpha   90.00
_cell.angle_beta   90.00
_cell.angle_gamma   90.00
#
_symmetry.space_group_name_H-M   'P 1'
#
loop_
_entity.id
_entity.type
_entity.pdbx_description
1 polymer ?
#
loop_
_entity_poly.entity_id
_entity_poly.type
_entity_poly.pdbx_seq_one_letter_code
_entity_poly.pdbx_strand_id
1 'polypeptide(L)'
;MHQNIGNQRENWNSLLLNSVNMITLTAVTMAGLAEASGPNGLGLKVSSALLFAAGTGILLIMNKIQPSQLVEEQRNAVRLFKRLQNNIQTTLSIRSPTQEDVEEAMERVLALDRAYPLPLLGAMLDKYPESLEPAIWWPSKKQSTSSLKHNSSKGNDEQNGWTRELEDDIREIVGVTKNKDVEDYVRLGNKALKLSKMLAVSGPLLSGVAAVGAACLGHGGPWGGIVAGVAGSMAVAVNTIEHGGQVGMVFEMYRNCAGFFKLLEETVESTLEEGDLQKRENGEVFELKMALHLGRSLSELREFASKSRRNGGSVDEFASKLF
;
A
#
# COMPACT_ATOMS: atom_id res chain seq x y z
N MET A 1 3.18 -21.08 6.98
CA MET A 1 3.72 -20.12 6.00
C MET A 1 3.55 -18.66 6.45
N HIS A 2 2.33 -18.12 6.59
CA HIS A 2 2.13 -16.70 6.97
C HIS A 2 2.76 -16.29 8.31
N GLN A 3 2.70 -17.14 9.35
CA GLN A 3 3.39 -16.88 10.63
C GLN A 3 4.91 -16.80 10.45
N ASN A 4 5.47 -17.69 9.61
CA ASN A 4 6.91 -17.76 9.40
C ASN A 4 7.44 -16.54 8.66
N ILE A 5 6.67 -16.07 7.67
CA ILE A 5 6.92 -14.83 6.93
C ILE A 5 6.81 -13.61 7.86
N GLY A 6 5.81 -13.57 8.74
CA GLY A 6 5.66 -12.52 9.75
C GLY A 6 6.82 -12.48 10.75
N ASN A 7 7.22 -13.62 11.29
CA ASN A 7 8.36 -13.74 12.20
C ASN A 7 9.68 -13.37 11.51
N GLN A 8 9.85 -13.74 10.24
CA GLN A 8 11.00 -13.30 9.44
C GLN A 8 11.01 -11.77 9.30
N ARG A 9 9.88 -11.12 8.98
CA ARG A 9 9.78 -9.65 8.94
C ARG A 9 10.16 -9.00 10.26
N GLU A 10 9.63 -9.50 11.36
CA GLU A 10 9.87 -8.91 12.68
C GLU A 10 11.34 -9.07 13.09
N ASN A 11 11.94 -10.22 12.80
CA ASN A 11 13.38 -10.43 12.97
C ASN A 11 14.20 -9.53 12.04
N TRP A 12 13.91 -9.48 10.73
CA TRP A 12 14.68 -8.66 9.80
C TRP A 12 14.58 -7.17 10.12
N ASN A 13 13.39 -6.68 10.44
CA ASN A 13 13.19 -5.27 10.78
C ASN A 13 13.84 -4.93 12.12
N SER A 14 13.63 -5.74 13.17
CA SER A 14 14.26 -5.50 14.47
C SER A 14 15.78 -5.63 14.41
N LEU A 15 16.30 -6.63 13.70
CA LEU A 15 17.74 -6.85 13.57
C LEU A 15 18.39 -5.73 12.75
N LEU A 16 17.89 -5.43 11.55
CA LEU A 16 18.54 -4.42 10.71
C LEU A 16 18.39 -3.01 11.26
N LEU A 17 17.21 -2.63 11.77
CA LEU A 17 16.98 -1.32 12.38
C LEU A 17 17.93 -1.11 13.56
N ASN A 18 17.91 -2.04 14.53
CA ASN A 18 18.73 -1.91 15.74
C ASN A 18 20.23 -1.99 15.40
N SER A 19 20.63 -2.88 14.47
CA SER A 19 22.04 -2.99 14.09
C SER A 19 22.55 -1.73 13.42
N VAL A 20 21.80 -1.16 12.47
CA VAL A 20 22.19 0.09 11.78
C VAL A 20 22.25 1.25 12.77
N ASN A 21 21.25 1.37 13.66
CA ASN A 21 21.24 2.40 14.69
C ASN A 21 22.44 2.26 15.63
N MET A 22 22.74 1.03 16.09
CA MET A 22 23.87 0.78 16.97
C MET A 22 25.22 1.03 16.29
N ILE A 23 25.40 0.60 15.03
CA ILE A 23 26.60 0.89 14.23
C ILE A 23 26.81 2.41 14.14
N THR A 24 25.75 3.14 13.80
CA THR A 24 25.81 4.60 13.60
C THR A 24 26.04 5.35 14.92
N LEU A 25 25.39 4.96 16.01
CA LEU A 25 25.61 5.53 17.36
C LEU A 25 27.01 5.22 17.90
N THR A 26 27.53 4.02 17.61
CA THR A 26 28.91 3.64 17.96
C THR A 26 29.89 4.50 17.17
N ALA A 27 29.63 4.73 15.88
CA ALA A 27 30.43 5.63 15.06
C ALA A 27 30.41 7.07 15.59
N VAL A 28 29.25 7.59 16.00
CA VAL A 28 29.12 8.90 16.66
C VAL A 28 29.96 8.96 17.93
N THR A 29 29.84 7.95 18.81
CA THR A 29 30.59 7.89 20.06
C THR A 29 32.10 7.85 19.80
N MET A 30 32.54 7.05 18.83
CA MET A 30 33.95 6.95 18.44
C MET A 30 34.47 8.26 17.83
N ALA A 31 33.65 9.00 17.07
CA ALA A 31 34.01 10.32 16.55
C ALA A 31 34.21 11.33 17.70
N GLY A 32 33.29 11.36 18.67
CA GLY A 32 33.41 12.23 19.84
C GLY A 32 34.62 11.91 20.72
N LEU A 33 34.89 10.62 20.96
CA LEU A 33 36.08 10.18 21.69
C LEU A 33 37.38 10.47 20.94
N ALA A 34 37.38 10.33 19.61
CA ALA A 34 38.54 10.67 18.78
C ALA A 34 38.87 12.16 18.86
N GLU A 35 37.85 13.03 18.88
CA GLU A 35 38.03 14.47 19.05
C GLU A 35 38.60 14.82 20.43
N ALA A 36 38.09 14.20 21.50
CA ALA A 36 38.61 14.38 22.86
C ALA A 36 40.05 13.84 23.04
N SER A 37 40.44 12.81 22.28
CA SER A 37 41.75 12.14 22.38
C SER A 37 42.86 12.83 21.57
N GLY A 38 42.53 13.85 20.77
CA GLY A 38 43.50 14.61 19.98
C GLY A 38 44.35 13.73 19.05
N PRO A 39 45.69 13.89 19.00
CA PRO A 39 46.57 13.14 18.09
C PRO A 39 46.53 11.62 18.26
N ASN A 40 46.15 11.14 19.46
CA ASN A 40 46.11 9.72 19.79
C ASN A 40 44.80 9.03 19.32
N GLY A 41 43.86 9.80 18.75
CA GLY A 41 42.52 9.33 18.34
C GLY A 41 42.45 8.68 16.95
N LEU A 42 43.57 8.45 16.25
CA LEU A 42 43.56 8.02 14.84
C LEU A 42 42.83 6.68 14.62
N GLY A 43 42.99 5.71 15.53
CA GLY A 43 42.26 4.43 15.44
C GLY A 43 40.75 4.60 15.59
N LEU A 44 40.30 5.47 16.50
CA LEU A 44 38.88 5.77 16.72
C LEU A 44 38.28 6.54 15.55
N LYS A 45 39.04 7.47 14.97
CA LYS A 45 38.67 8.20 13.74
C LYS A 45 38.41 7.25 12.57
N VAL A 46 39.37 6.36 12.29
CA VAL A 46 39.27 5.40 11.18
C VAL A 46 38.10 4.43 11.43
N SER A 47 37.96 3.94 12.66
CA SER A 47 36.85 3.05 13.05
C SER A 47 35.49 3.74 12.87
N SER A 48 35.36 4.99 13.30
CA SER A 48 34.13 5.78 13.15
C SER A 48 33.76 5.97 11.68
N ALA A 49 34.70 6.40 10.84
CA ALA A 49 34.45 6.59 9.41
C ALA A 49 34.04 5.27 8.72
N LEU A 50 34.69 4.16 9.08
CA LEU A 50 34.37 2.83 8.55
C LEU A 50 32.98 2.35 8.99
N LEU A 51 32.60 2.59 10.25
CA LEU A 51 31.26 2.25 10.75
C LEU A 51 30.17 3.09 10.09
N PHE A 52 30.37 4.40 9.88
CA PHE A 52 29.42 5.22 9.12
C PHE A 52 29.30 4.75 7.67
N ALA A 53 30.41 4.40 7.01
CA ALA A 53 30.39 3.86 5.65
C ALA A 53 29.65 2.52 5.58
N ALA A 54 29.90 1.61 6.53
CA ALA A 54 29.20 0.34 6.62
C ALA A 54 27.70 0.53 6.89
N GLY A 55 27.35 1.41 7.84
CA GLY A 55 25.97 1.78 8.14
C GLY A 55 25.25 2.36 6.93
N THR A 56 25.91 3.23 6.16
CA THR A 56 25.39 3.80 4.91
C THR A 56 25.12 2.70 3.86
N GLY A 57 26.06 1.76 3.68
CA GLY A 57 25.89 0.65 2.75
C GLY A 57 24.70 -0.24 3.12
N ILE A 58 24.57 -0.59 4.40
CA ILE A 58 23.44 -1.38 4.91
C ILE A 58 22.12 -0.62 4.76
N LEU A 59 22.10 0.69 5.07
CA LEU A 59 20.93 1.55 4.86
C LEU A 59 20.49 1.58 3.40
N LEU A 60 21.41 1.72 2.45
CA LEU A 60 21.05 1.71 1.02
C LEU A 60 20.42 0.38 0.59
N ILE A 61 20.97 -0.74 1.06
CA ILE A 61 20.40 -2.07 0.79
C ILE A 61 19.01 -2.20 1.44
N MET A 62 18.88 -1.76 2.70
CA MET A 62 17.61 -1.80 3.43
C MET A 62 16.55 -0.90 2.78
N ASN A 63 16.94 0.27 2.27
CA ASN A 63 16.05 1.20 1.55
C ASN A 63 15.72 0.71 0.15
N LYS A 64 16.49 -0.22 -0.42
CA LYS A 64 16.13 -0.91 -1.67
C LYS A 64 15.20 -2.10 -1.42
N ILE A 65 15.47 -2.92 -0.41
CA ILE A 65 14.67 -4.12 -0.14
C ILE A 65 13.36 -3.80 0.63
N GLN A 66 13.39 -2.84 1.57
CA GLN A 66 12.37 -2.61 2.63
C GLN A 66 11.65 -3.91 3.02
N PRO A 67 12.34 -4.80 3.75
CA PRO A 67 11.86 -6.16 4.03
C PRO A 67 10.46 -6.21 4.63
N SER A 68 10.09 -5.21 5.43
CA SER A 68 8.78 -5.11 6.06
C SER A 68 7.63 -4.94 5.07
N GLN A 69 7.81 -4.11 4.04
CA GLN A 69 6.82 -3.90 2.97
C GLN A 69 6.69 -5.11 2.06
N LEU A 70 7.84 -5.59 1.56
CA LEU A 70 7.91 -6.72 0.64
C LEU A 70 7.17 -7.91 1.24
N VAL A 71 7.35 -8.17 2.53
CA VAL A 71 6.65 -9.24 3.22
C VAL A 71 5.12 -9.04 3.26
N GLU A 72 4.62 -7.81 3.48
CA GLU A 72 3.17 -7.57 3.50
C GLU A 72 2.57 -7.67 2.09
N GLU A 73 3.25 -7.14 1.08
CA GLU A 73 2.88 -7.31 -0.33
C GLU A 73 2.78 -8.79 -0.68
N GLN A 74 3.79 -9.59 -0.31
CA GLN A 74 3.77 -11.04 -0.50
C GLN A 74 2.63 -11.71 0.27
N ARG A 75 2.34 -11.27 1.50
CA ARG A 75 1.24 -11.80 2.30
C ARG A 75 -0.11 -11.53 1.63
N ASN A 76 -0.31 -10.31 1.12
CA ASN A 76 -1.54 -9.94 0.45
C ASN A 76 -1.68 -10.67 -0.88
N ALA A 77 -0.61 -10.73 -1.69
CA ALA A 77 -0.55 -11.51 -2.91
C ALA A 77 -0.94 -12.97 -2.67
N VAL A 78 -0.34 -13.65 -1.68
CA VAL A 78 -0.67 -15.05 -1.36
C VAL A 78 -2.14 -15.23 -0.98
N ARG A 79 -2.73 -14.29 -0.24
CA ARG A 79 -4.17 -14.35 0.08
C ARG A 79 -5.03 -14.22 -1.17
N LEU A 80 -4.71 -13.28 -2.05
CA LEU A 80 -5.45 -13.04 -3.29
C LEU A 80 -5.30 -14.21 -4.27
N PHE A 81 -4.09 -14.76 -4.43
CA PHE A 81 -3.86 -15.94 -5.24
C PHE A 81 -4.57 -17.18 -4.68
N LYS A 82 -4.62 -17.38 -3.36
CA LYS A 82 -5.43 -18.45 -2.76
C LYS A 82 -6.91 -18.27 -3.03
N ARG A 83 -7.41 -17.02 -2.95
CA ARG A 83 -8.80 -16.71 -3.28
C ARG A 83 -9.08 -17.02 -4.74
N LEU A 84 -8.19 -16.63 -5.65
CA LEU A 84 -8.31 -16.94 -7.07
C LEU A 84 -8.27 -18.45 -7.33
N GLN A 85 -7.36 -19.18 -6.69
CA GLN A 85 -7.28 -20.64 -6.78
C GLN A 85 -8.58 -21.31 -6.32
N ASN A 86 -9.10 -20.89 -5.15
CA ASN A 86 -10.36 -21.42 -4.64
C ASN A 86 -11.51 -21.12 -5.60
N ASN A 87 -11.57 -19.90 -6.15
CA ASN A 87 -12.58 -19.54 -7.14
C ASN A 87 -12.51 -20.44 -8.38
N ILE A 88 -11.31 -20.68 -8.92
CA ILE A 88 -11.10 -21.59 -10.07
C ILE A 88 -11.56 -23.00 -9.71
N GLN A 89 -11.17 -23.51 -8.53
CA GLN A 89 -11.57 -24.85 -8.08
C GLN A 89 -13.09 -24.97 -7.92
N THR A 90 -13.73 -23.94 -7.38
CA THR A 90 -15.19 -23.88 -7.26
C THR A 90 -15.84 -23.89 -8.64
N THR A 91 -15.37 -23.08 -9.60
CA THR A 91 -15.88 -23.10 -10.98
C THR A 91 -15.76 -24.48 -11.62
N LEU A 92 -14.59 -25.12 -11.49
CA LEU A 92 -14.35 -26.48 -11.99
C LEU A 92 -15.24 -27.54 -11.34
N SER A 93 -15.61 -27.35 -10.07
CA SER A 93 -16.50 -28.28 -9.35
C SER A 93 -17.98 -28.14 -9.73
N ILE A 94 -18.39 -26.95 -10.16
CA ILE A 94 -19.80 -26.63 -10.49
C ILE A 94 -20.07 -26.90 -11.97
N ARG A 95 -19.12 -26.58 -12.87
CA ARG A 95 -19.30 -26.72 -14.31
C ARG A 95 -18.01 -27.03 -15.05
N SER A 96 -18.15 -27.49 -16.29
CA SER A 96 -17.00 -27.61 -17.20
C SER A 96 -16.48 -26.20 -17.56
N PRO A 97 -15.14 -26.00 -17.55
CA PRO A 97 -14.55 -24.70 -17.84
C PRO A 97 -14.79 -24.29 -19.30
N THR A 98 -15.17 -23.04 -19.52
CA THR A 98 -15.25 -22.44 -20.85
C THR A 98 -13.97 -21.68 -21.17
N GLN A 99 -13.75 -21.35 -22.45
CA GLN A 99 -12.61 -20.53 -22.86
C GLN A 99 -12.61 -19.16 -22.17
N GLU A 100 -13.79 -18.57 -21.97
CA GLU A 100 -13.98 -17.32 -21.22
C GLU A 100 -13.52 -17.43 -19.76
N ASP A 101 -13.77 -18.56 -19.08
CA ASP A 101 -13.29 -18.77 -17.69
C ASP A 101 -11.77 -18.79 -17.62
N VAL A 102 -11.13 -19.40 -18.63
CA VAL A 102 -9.66 -19.48 -18.70
C VAL A 102 -9.08 -18.10 -18.98
N GLU A 103 -9.69 -17.33 -19.87
CA GLU A 103 -9.28 -15.96 -20.18
C GLU A 103 -9.47 -15.04 -18.96
N GLU A 104 -10.61 -15.09 -18.28
CA GLU A 104 -10.87 -14.34 -17.05
C GLU A 104 -9.88 -14.72 -15.94
N ALA A 105 -9.64 -16.02 -15.72
CA ALA A 105 -8.67 -16.47 -14.73
C ALA A 105 -7.25 -15.98 -15.07
N MET A 106 -6.86 -16.01 -16.35
CA MET A 106 -5.56 -15.51 -16.81
C MET A 106 -5.44 -14.00 -16.59
N GLU A 107 -6.44 -13.20 -16.98
CA GLU A 107 -6.44 -11.75 -16.76
C GLU A 107 -6.34 -11.40 -15.26
N ARG A 108 -7.02 -12.18 -14.39
CA ARG A 108 -6.90 -12.03 -12.94
C ARG A 108 -5.52 -12.38 -12.40
N VAL A 109 -4.88 -13.43 -12.90
CA VAL A 109 -3.49 -13.76 -12.53
C VAL A 109 -2.56 -12.61 -12.93
N LEU A 110 -2.71 -12.08 -14.15
CA LEU A 110 -1.88 -10.97 -14.65
C LEU A 110 -2.12 -9.67 -13.88
N ALA A 111 -3.37 -9.38 -13.49
CA ALA A 111 -3.70 -8.22 -12.65
C ALA A 111 -3.04 -8.35 -11.26
N LEU A 112 -3.11 -9.53 -10.64
CA LEU A 112 -2.46 -9.78 -9.35
C LEU A 112 -0.93 -9.72 -9.43
N ASP A 113 -0.33 -10.25 -10.50
CA ASP A 113 1.11 -10.17 -10.74
C ASP A 113 1.56 -8.71 -10.94
N ARG A 114 0.77 -7.91 -11.65
CA ARG A 114 1.04 -6.46 -11.78
C ARG A 114 0.86 -5.70 -10.47
N ALA A 115 -0.12 -6.08 -9.65
CA ALA A 115 -0.40 -5.41 -8.37
C ALA A 115 0.61 -5.76 -7.27
N TYR A 116 1.22 -6.95 -7.34
CA TYR A 116 2.21 -7.48 -6.39
C TYR A 116 3.30 -8.31 -7.12
N PRO A 117 4.15 -7.68 -7.95
CA PRO A 117 5.18 -8.37 -8.71
C PRO A 117 6.18 -9.02 -7.75
N LEU A 118 6.48 -10.29 -8.02
CA LEU A 118 7.41 -11.07 -7.21
C LEU A 118 8.84 -10.54 -7.44
N PRO A 119 9.59 -10.17 -6.39
CA PRO A 119 10.99 -9.73 -6.50
C PRO A 119 11.90 -10.73 -7.21
N LEU A 120 11.54 -12.02 -7.20
CA LEU A 120 12.26 -13.12 -7.85
C LEU A 120 12.24 -13.02 -9.39
N LEU A 121 11.29 -12.29 -9.98
CA LEU A 121 11.16 -12.11 -11.42
C LEU A 121 11.91 -10.87 -11.94
N GLY A 122 12.67 -10.18 -11.08
CA GLY A 122 13.44 -8.98 -11.45
C GLY A 122 12.58 -7.73 -11.71
N ALA A 123 11.26 -7.89 -11.81
CA ALA A 123 10.28 -6.81 -11.72
C ALA A 123 9.89 -6.62 -10.26
N MET A 124 10.21 -5.45 -9.70
CA MET A 124 9.70 -4.99 -8.41
C MET A 124 8.78 -3.80 -8.71
N LEU A 125 7.71 -3.60 -7.94
CA LEU A 125 7.00 -2.33 -8.00
C LEU A 125 8.01 -1.22 -7.87
N ASP A 126 7.82 -0.13 -8.64
CA ASP A 126 8.57 1.06 -8.33
C ASP A 126 8.20 1.44 -6.89
N LYS A 127 9.18 1.31 -6.02
CA LYS A 127 9.06 1.50 -4.59
C LYS A 127 8.68 2.95 -4.25
N TYR A 128 9.06 3.85 -5.14
CA TYR A 128 8.88 5.27 -5.01
C TYR A 128 8.28 5.83 -6.30
N PRO A 129 7.04 5.46 -6.67
CA PRO A 129 6.43 5.90 -7.92
C PRO A 129 6.17 7.40 -7.88
N GLU A 130 6.07 8.07 -9.03
CA GLU A 130 5.85 9.53 -9.08
C GLU A 130 4.56 9.96 -8.37
N SER A 131 3.50 9.17 -8.54
CA SER A 131 2.22 9.32 -7.85
C SER A 131 1.71 7.97 -7.36
N LEU A 132 0.98 8.01 -6.24
CA LEU A 132 0.28 6.83 -5.75
C LEU A 132 -0.95 6.54 -6.61
N GLU A 133 -0.97 5.35 -7.20
CA GLU A 133 -2.13 4.78 -7.90
C GLU A 133 -2.80 3.71 -7.03
N PRO A 134 -4.14 3.61 -7.03
CA PRO A 134 -4.86 2.54 -6.34
C PRO A 134 -4.40 1.14 -6.79
N ALA A 135 -4.41 0.16 -5.89
CA ALA A 135 -4.16 -1.23 -6.26
C ALA A 135 -5.31 -1.80 -7.09
N ILE A 136 -5.01 -2.29 -8.30
CA ILE A 136 -5.98 -2.93 -9.20
C ILE A 136 -5.81 -4.44 -9.09
N TRP A 137 -6.72 -5.14 -8.41
CA TRP A 137 -6.59 -6.59 -8.18
C TRP A 137 -7.28 -7.45 -9.22
N TRP A 138 -8.25 -6.89 -9.93
CA TRP A 138 -9.05 -7.60 -10.92
C TRP A 138 -9.12 -6.76 -12.19
N PRO A 139 -9.16 -7.41 -13.36
CA PRO A 139 -9.30 -6.69 -14.62
C PRO A 139 -10.67 -5.99 -14.61
N SER A 140 -10.68 -4.73 -15.05
CA SER A 140 -11.93 -4.06 -15.40
C SER A 140 -12.58 -4.91 -16.48
N LYS A 141 -13.78 -5.45 -16.22
CA LYS A 141 -14.51 -6.22 -17.23
C LYS A 141 -14.60 -5.35 -18.47
N LYS A 142 -14.00 -5.79 -19.59
CA LYS A 142 -14.13 -5.09 -20.86
C LYS A 142 -15.62 -4.96 -21.13
N GLN A 143 -16.04 -3.74 -21.44
CA GLN A 143 -17.39 -3.45 -21.90
C GLN A 143 -17.70 -4.39 -23.07
N SER A 144 -18.50 -5.41 -22.82
CA SER A 144 -19.13 -6.18 -23.88
C SER A 144 -20.08 -5.21 -24.56
N THR A 145 -19.60 -4.54 -25.59
CA THR A 145 -20.38 -3.76 -26.55
C THR A 145 -21.22 -4.70 -27.42
N SER A 146 -21.89 -5.69 -26.82
CA SER A 146 -23.09 -6.25 -27.43
C SER A 146 -24.24 -5.35 -27.02
N SER A 147 -24.42 -4.29 -27.81
CA SER A 147 -25.67 -3.53 -27.87
C SER A 147 -26.79 -4.45 -28.36
N LEU A 148 -27.21 -5.38 -27.50
CA LEU A 148 -28.44 -6.14 -27.67
C LEU A 148 -29.57 -5.16 -27.38
N LYS A 149 -30.16 -4.69 -28.49
CA LYS A 149 -31.36 -3.88 -28.53
C LYS A 149 -32.34 -4.30 -27.44
N HIS A 150 -32.68 -3.31 -26.63
CA HIS A 150 -33.73 -3.31 -25.63
C HIS A 150 -35.06 -3.84 -26.24
N ASN A 151 -35.31 -5.14 -26.11
CA ASN A 151 -36.64 -5.69 -26.23
C ASN A 151 -37.13 -5.95 -24.82
N SER A 152 -37.92 -5.00 -24.30
CA SER A 152 -38.70 -5.16 -23.08
C SER A 152 -39.73 -6.28 -23.29
N SER A 153 -39.32 -7.54 -23.16
CA SER A 153 -40.27 -8.62 -22.99
C SER A 153 -40.86 -8.48 -21.60
N LYS A 154 -42.10 -8.00 -21.54
CA LYS A 154 -43.02 -8.21 -20.41
C LYS A 154 -43.18 -9.71 -20.18
N GLY A 155 -42.22 -10.32 -19.48
CA GLY A 155 -42.42 -11.54 -18.72
C GLY A 155 -42.55 -11.11 -17.26
N ASN A 156 -43.40 -11.78 -16.49
CA ASN A 156 -43.59 -11.52 -15.07
C ASN A 156 -42.26 -11.65 -14.33
N ASP A 157 -41.56 -10.53 -14.13
CA ASP A 157 -40.33 -10.45 -13.35
C ASP A 157 -40.69 -10.68 -11.88
N GLU A 158 -40.32 -11.83 -11.34
CA GLU A 158 -39.94 -11.88 -9.94
C GLU A 158 -38.80 -10.87 -9.78
N GLN A 159 -39.10 -9.69 -9.22
CA GLN A 159 -38.14 -8.62 -8.95
C GLN A 159 -36.93 -9.23 -8.22
N ASN A 160 -35.76 -9.27 -8.87
CA ASN A 160 -34.52 -9.76 -8.27
C ASN A 160 -33.98 -8.76 -7.21
N GLY A 161 -34.79 -8.36 -6.24
CA GLY A 161 -34.47 -7.40 -5.17
C GLY A 161 -34.12 -5.97 -5.62
N TRP A 162 -33.94 -5.72 -6.93
CA TRP A 162 -33.58 -4.42 -7.48
C TRP A 162 -34.77 -3.49 -7.61
N THR A 163 -34.64 -2.31 -7.03
CA THR A 163 -35.59 -1.20 -7.18
C THR A 163 -34.84 0.02 -7.73
N ARG A 164 -35.55 0.95 -8.37
CA ARG A 164 -34.93 2.22 -8.83
C ARG A 164 -34.34 3.01 -7.66
N GLU A 165 -35.01 2.98 -6.52
CA GLU A 165 -34.52 3.64 -5.31
C GLU A 165 -33.18 3.05 -4.84
N LEU A 166 -33.05 1.72 -4.87
CA LEU A 166 -31.80 1.03 -4.52
C LEU A 166 -30.68 1.33 -5.52
N GLU A 167 -30.97 1.35 -6.82
CA GLU A 167 -29.99 1.74 -7.85
C GLU A 167 -29.49 3.17 -7.66
N ASP A 168 -30.41 4.11 -7.40
CA ASP A 168 -30.06 5.51 -7.15
C ASP A 168 -29.29 5.67 -5.83
N ASP A 169 -29.63 4.92 -4.79
CA ASP A 169 -28.92 4.93 -3.51
C ASP A 169 -27.47 4.42 -3.68
N ILE A 170 -27.30 3.28 -4.35
CA ILE A 170 -25.98 2.68 -4.62
C ILE A 170 -25.12 3.61 -5.48
N ARG A 171 -25.69 4.24 -6.52
CA ARG A 171 -24.98 5.19 -7.39
C ARG A 171 -24.48 6.39 -6.60
N GLU A 172 -25.31 6.89 -5.68
CA GLU A 172 -24.95 8.01 -4.81
C GLU A 172 -23.81 7.64 -3.86
N ILE A 173 -23.90 6.47 -3.21
CA ILE A 173 -22.87 5.96 -2.29
C ILE A 173 -21.52 5.81 -2.99
N VAL A 174 -21.50 5.25 -4.20
CA VAL A 174 -20.26 5.11 -5.00
C VAL A 174 -19.75 6.46 -5.47
N GLY A 175 -20.64 7.40 -5.81
CA GLY A 175 -20.26 8.78 -6.10
C GLY A 175 -19.48 9.42 -4.95
N VAL A 176 -19.95 9.26 -3.71
CA VAL A 176 -19.21 9.75 -2.53
C VAL A 176 -17.91 8.97 -2.30
N THR A 177 -17.93 7.64 -2.45
CA THR A 177 -16.72 6.81 -2.31
C THR A 177 -15.62 7.26 -3.27
N LYS A 178 -15.96 7.55 -4.52
CA LYS A 178 -15.03 8.01 -5.55
C LYS A 178 -14.49 9.41 -5.24
N ASN A 179 -15.39 10.36 -4.94
CA ASN A 179 -15.04 11.78 -4.82
C ASN A 179 -14.51 12.17 -3.43
N LYS A 180 -14.69 11.31 -2.41
CA LYS A 180 -14.17 11.54 -1.06
C LYS A 180 -13.20 10.46 -0.61
N ASP A 181 -13.68 9.23 -0.42
CA ASP A 181 -12.86 8.17 0.19
C ASP A 181 -11.60 7.92 -0.65
N VAL A 182 -11.74 7.60 -1.95
CA VAL A 182 -10.60 7.34 -2.85
C VAL A 182 -9.68 8.56 -2.95
N GLU A 183 -10.22 9.76 -3.17
CA GLU A 183 -9.42 10.98 -3.28
C GLU A 183 -8.60 11.26 -2.02
N ASP A 184 -9.19 11.09 -0.84
CA ASP A 184 -8.49 11.35 0.41
C ASP A 184 -7.41 10.28 0.68
N TYR A 185 -7.71 9.01 0.43
CA TYR A 185 -6.73 7.94 0.55
C TYR A 185 -5.55 8.11 -0.41
N VAL A 186 -5.82 8.51 -1.65
CA VAL A 186 -4.77 8.82 -2.62
C VAL A 186 -3.96 10.04 -2.19
N ARG A 187 -4.61 11.08 -1.65
CA ARG A 187 -3.95 12.28 -1.14
C ARG A 187 -3.04 11.98 0.05
N LEU A 188 -3.54 11.25 1.05
CA LEU A 188 -2.77 10.83 2.23
C LEU A 188 -1.64 9.87 1.83
N GLY A 189 -1.93 8.94 0.93
CA GLY A 189 -0.95 8.03 0.32
C GLY A 189 0.21 8.78 -0.34
N ASN A 190 -0.09 9.82 -1.15
CA ASN A 190 0.94 10.65 -1.78
C ASN A 190 1.77 11.44 -0.76
N LYS A 191 1.19 11.90 0.35
CA LYS A 191 1.95 12.54 1.45
C LYS A 191 2.88 11.54 2.13
N ALA A 192 2.37 10.35 2.48
CA ALA A 192 3.17 9.29 3.08
C ALA A 192 4.30 8.82 2.16
N LEU A 193 4.02 8.71 0.86
CA LEU A 193 5.00 8.37 -0.18
C LEU A 193 6.13 9.41 -0.26
N LYS A 194 5.79 10.72 -0.30
CA LYS A 194 6.79 11.79 -0.29
C LYS A 194 7.65 11.76 0.98
N LEU A 195 7.04 11.54 2.13
CA LEU A 195 7.77 11.39 3.39
C LEU A 195 8.71 10.17 3.34
N SER A 196 8.23 9.02 2.88
CA SER A 196 9.05 7.81 2.75
C SER A 196 10.24 8.02 1.81
N LYS A 197 10.03 8.65 0.64
CA LYS A 197 11.12 9.03 -0.28
C LYS A 197 12.15 9.94 0.40
N MET A 198 11.68 10.96 1.11
CA MET A 198 12.55 11.92 1.79
C MET A 198 13.42 11.22 2.85
N LEU A 199 12.82 10.35 3.67
CA LEU A 199 13.55 9.60 4.70
C LEU A 199 14.56 8.63 4.07
N ALA A 200 14.15 7.90 3.03
CA ALA A 200 14.97 6.90 2.36
C ALA A 200 16.23 7.48 1.69
N VAL A 201 16.17 8.76 1.29
CA VAL A 201 17.31 9.50 0.74
C VAL A 201 18.14 10.17 1.84
N SER A 202 17.47 10.80 2.82
CA SER A 202 18.14 11.57 3.86
C SER A 202 18.95 10.70 4.82
N GLY A 203 18.49 9.50 5.19
CA GLY A 203 19.21 8.60 6.10
C GLY A 203 20.62 8.25 5.59
N PRO A 204 20.74 7.65 4.38
CA PRO A 204 22.03 7.38 3.75
C PRO A 204 22.88 8.65 3.53
N LEU A 205 22.26 9.76 3.11
CA LEU A 205 22.98 11.02 2.87
C LEU A 205 23.62 11.55 4.16
N LEU A 206 22.86 11.61 5.26
CA LEU A 206 23.32 12.06 6.57
C LEU A 206 24.42 11.15 7.11
N SER A 207 24.28 9.83 6.96
CA SER A 207 25.31 8.87 7.36
C SER A 207 26.59 9.02 6.53
N GLY A 208 26.47 9.29 5.23
CA GLY A 208 27.61 9.59 4.36
C GLY A 208 28.32 10.90 4.76
N VAL A 209 27.57 11.96 5.06
CA VAL A 209 28.12 13.21 5.61
C VAL A 209 28.84 12.95 6.93
N ALA A 210 28.28 12.11 7.80
CA ALA A 210 28.91 11.74 9.05
C ALA A 210 30.22 10.97 8.84
N ALA A 211 30.29 10.08 7.85
CA ALA A 211 31.51 9.38 7.46
C ALA A 211 32.61 10.35 7.02
N VAL A 212 32.27 11.35 6.19
CA VAL A 212 33.21 12.39 5.75
C VAL A 212 33.64 13.25 6.93
N GLY A 213 32.71 13.68 7.79
CA GLY A 213 33.01 14.44 9.01
C GLY A 213 33.99 13.69 9.92
N ALA A 214 33.76 12.39 10.14
CA ALA A 214 34.66 11.53 10.88
C ALA A 214 36.03 11.41 10.19
N ALA A 215 36.08 11.20 8.87
CA ALA A 215 37.33 11.12 8.11
C ALA A 215 38.12 12.45 8.09
N CYS A 216 37.48 13.59 8.29
CA CYS A 216 38.11 14.91 8.35
C CYS A 216 38.52 15.35 9.77
N LEU A 217 38.27 14.54 10.81
CA LEU A 217 38.73 14.81 12.18
C LEU A 217 40.24 15.13 12.22
N GLY A 218 40.58 16.31 12.71
CA GLY A 218 41.97 16.79 12.83
C GLY A 218 42.65 17.23 11.52
N HIS A 219 41.96 17.25 10.37
CA HIS A 219 42.53 17.66 9.07
C HIS A 219 41.66 18.74 8.40
N GLY A 220 41.52 19.92 9.00
CA GLY A 220 40.87 21.07 8.34
C GLY A 220 39.99 22.00 9.19
N GLY A 221 39.86 21.79 10.50
CA GLY A 221 39.16 22.71 11.42
C GLY A 221 38.39 21.99 12.54
N PRO A 222 37.87 22.73 13.54
CA PRO A 222 37.26 22.16 14.76
C PRO A 222 35.84 21.58 14.56
N TRP A 223 35.40 21.39 13.31
CA TRP A 223 34.01 21.06 13.00
C TRP A 223 33.79 19.60 12.59
N GLY A 224 34.85 18.83 12.33
CA GLY A 224 34.73 17.44 11.83
C GLY A 224 33.95 16.51 12.77
N GLY A 225 34.21 16.58 14.08
CA GLY A 225 33.51 15.75 15.06
C GLY A 225 32.10 16.25 15.36
N ILE A 226 31.87 17.57 15.36
CA ILE A 226 30.51 18.15 15.42
C ILE A 226 29.67 17.69 14.22
N VAL A 227 30.21 17.75 13.00
CA VAL A 227 29.52 17.29 11.79
C VAL A 227 29.22 15.80 11.87
N ALA A 228 30.21 14.97 12.26
CA ALA A 228 30.02 13.54 12.43
C ALA A 228 28.94 13.21 13.48
N GLY A 229 28.96 13.90 14.62
CA GLY A 229 28.02 13.70 15.70
C GLY A 229 26.60 14.12 15.34
N VAL A 230 26.43 15.33 14.79
CA VAL A 230 25.11 15.86 14.40
C VAL A 230 24.53 15.04 13.26
N ALA A 231 25.28 14.85 12.17
CA ALA A 231 24.78 14.12 11.00
C ALA A 231 24.52 12.65 11.33
N GLY A 232 25.41 12.01 12.09
CA GLY A 232 25.24 10.62 12.51
C GLY A 232 24.03 10.41 13.43
N SER A 233 23.82 11.31 14.40
CA SER A 233 22.65 11.24 15.29
C SER A 233 21.34 11.48 14.52
N MET A 234 21.35 12.41 13.56
CA MET A 234 20.19 12.66 12.70
C MET A 234 19.90 11.48 11.75
N ALA A 235 20.95 10.81 11.24
CA ALA A 235 20.79 9.60 10.44
C ALA A 235 20.10 8.48 11.24
N VAL A 236 20.43 8.32 12.52
CA VAL A 236 19.76 7.36 13.44
C VAL A 236 18.30 7.73 13.65
N ALA A 237 18.00 9.01 13.88
CA ALA A 237 16.63 9.48 14.05
C ALA A 237 15.79 9.21 12.78
N VAL A 238 16.32 9.55 11.61
CA VAL A 238 15.68 9.29 10.31
C VAL A 238 15.45 7.80 10.10
N ASN A 239 16.45 6.95 10.33
CA ASN A 239 16.35 5.50 10.19
C ASN A 239 15.28 4.91 11.14
N THR A 240 15.21 5.43 12.37
CA THR A 240 14.21 5.02 13.36
C THR A 240 12.80 5.41 12.96
N ILE A 241 12.61 6.62 12.42
CA ILE A 241 11.31 7.07 11.94
C ILE A 241 10.88 6.24 10.72
N GLU A 242 11.77 6.07 9.74
CA GLU A 242 11.46 5.35 8.49
C GLU A 242 11.09 3.89 8.73
N HIS A 243 11.96 3.13 9.40
CA HIS A 243 11.83 1.68 9.54
C HIS A 243 11.17 1.26 10.83
N GLY A 244 11.39 1.99 11.93
CA GLY A 244 10.71 1.77 13.20
C GLY A 244 9.25 2.22 13.16
N GLY A 245 8.98 3.38 12.57
CA GLY A 245 7.62 3.87 12.32
C GLY A 245 6.90 3.18 11.15
N GLN A 246 7.58 2.30 10.42
CA GLN A 246 7.05 1.59 9.26
C GLN A 246 6.37 2.53 8.25
N VAL A 247 6.97 3.69 7.97
CA VAL A 247 6.37 4.72 7.07
C VAL A 247 6.08 4.15 5.68
N GLY A 248 6.93 3.23 5.22
CA GLY A 248 6.69 2.48 3.99
C GLY A 248 5.40 1.65 4.00
N MET A 249 5.05 1.04 5.13
CA MET A 249 3.80 0.28 5.26
C MET A 249 2.57 1.18 5.27
N VAL A 250 2.71 2.41 5.78
CA VAL A 250 1.61 3.37 5.85
C VAL A 250 1.18 3.80 4.44
N PHE A 251 2.13 4.04 3.52
CA PHE A 251 1.73 4.36 2.15
C PHE A 251 1.08 3.15 1.45
N GLU A 252 1.60 1.93 1.66
CA GLU A 252 1.00 0.70 1.12
C GLU A 252 -0.41 0.45 1.67
N MET A 253 -0.66 0.78 2.94
CA MET A 253 -1.99 0.76 3.53
C MET A 253 -2.93 1.69 2.77
N TYR A 254 -2.54 2.96 2.56
CA TYR A 254 -3.34 3.90 1.78
C TYR A 254 -3.57 3.46 0.33
N ARG A 255 -2.55 2.87 -0.31
CA ARG A 255 -2.66 2.28 -1.66
C ARG A 255 -3.69 1.16 -1.72
N ASN A 256 -3.69 0.28 -0.71
CA ASN A 256 -4.62 -0.83 -0.60
C ASN A 256 -6.05 -0.35 -0.26
N CYS A 257 -6.22 0.65 0.61
CA CYS A 257 -7.52 1.26 0.89
C CYS A 257 -8.11 1.92 -0.37
N ALA A 258 -7.33 2.70 -1.10
CA ALA A 258 -7.77 3.27 -2.37
C ALA A 258 -8.14 2.18 -3.39
N GLY A 259 -7.33 1.11 -3.48
CA GLY A 259 -7.62 -0.04 -4.34
C GLY A 259 -8.90 -0.79 -3.97
N PHE A 260 -9.19 -0.92 -2.68
CA PHE A 260 -10.43 -1.50 -2.18
C PHE A 260 -11.66 -0.72 -2.65
N PHE A 261 -11.64 0.60 -2.48
CA PHE A 261 -12.75 1.44 -2.94
C PHE A 261 -12.84 1.51 -4.47
N LYS A 262 -11.72 1.43 -5.18
CA LYS A 262 -11.72 1.35 -6.64
C LYS A 262 -12.38 0.06 -7.13
N LEU A 263 -12.06 -1.08 -6.52
CA LEU A 263 -12.73 -2.34 -6.82
C LEU A 263 -14.23 -2.28 -6.51
N LEU A 264 -14.60 -1.63 -5.41
CA LEU A 264 -16.00 -1.45 -5.04
C LEU A 264 -16.77 -0.63 -6.08
N GLU A 265 -16.18 0.47 -6.56
CA GLU A 265 -16.70 1.29 -7.67
C GLU A 265 -16.90 0.44 -8.92
N GLU A 266 -15.87 -0.27 -9.38
CA GLU A 266 -15.94 -1.10 -10.60
C GLU A 266 -16.97 -2.23 -10.48
N THR A 267 -17.11 -2.82 -9.28
CA THR A 267 -18.12 -3.85 -9.03
C THR A 267 -19.52 -3.28 -9.16
N VAL A 268 -19.77 -2.10 -8.59
CA VAL A 268 -21.06 -1.41 -8.68
C VAL A 268 -21.37 -0.97 -10.09
N GLU A 269 -20.43 -0.31 -10.79
CA GLU A 269 -20.60 0.10 -12.18
C GLU A 269 -20.95 -1.12 -13.06
N SER A 270 -20.21 -2.22 -12.94
CA SER A 270 -20.50 -3.44 -13.70
C SER A 270 -21.87 -4.05 -13.40
N THR A 271 -22.35 -3.93 -12.16
CA THR A 271 -23.65 -4.47 -11.73
C THR A 271 -24.80 -3.60 -12.24
N LEU A 272 -24.64 -2.28 -12.22
CA LEU A 272 -25.65 -1.34 -12.70
C LEU A 272 -25.74 -1.31 -14.24
N GLU A 273 -24.66 -1.62 -14.95
CA GLU A 273 -24.64 -1.71 -16.41
C GLU A 273 -25.24 -3.01 -16.97
N GLU A 274 -25.25 -4.11 -16.22
CA GLU A 274 -25.84 -5.39 -16.65
C GLU A 274 -27.36 -5.24 -16.79
N GLY A 275 -27.91 -5.21 -18.01
CA GLY A 275 -29.35 -5.00 -18.20
C GLY A 275 -30.23 -6.19 -17.81
N ASP A 276 -29.65 -7.40 -17.73
CA ASP A 276 -30.38 -8.62 -17.40
C ASP A 276 -30.45 -8.84 -15.88
N LEU A 277 -31.63 -8.62 -15.29
CA LEU A 277 -31.86 -8.80 -13.86
C LEU A 277 -31.53 -10.22 -13.37
N GLN A 278 -31.64 -11.25 -14.22
CA GLN A 278 -31.32 -12.64 -13.83
C GLN A 278 -29.81 -12.89 -13.75
N LYS A 279 -28.99 -12.06 -14.38
CA LYS A 279 -27.53 -12.11 -14.29
C LYS A 279 -26.97 -11.26 -13.16
N ARG A 280 -27.75 -10.32 -12.63
CA ARG A 280 -27.36 -9.51 -11.47
C ARG A 280 -27.40 -10.34 -10.19
N GLU A 281 -26.45 -10.07 -9.30
CA GLU A 281 -26.59 -10.45 -7.89
C GLU A 281 -27.90 -9.87 -7.34
N ASN A 282 -28.59 -10.61 -6.47
CA ASN A 282 -29.84 -10.13 -5.88
C ASN A 282 -29.64 -8.78 -5.19
N GLY A 283 -30.55 -7.83 -5.42
CA GLY A 283 -30.42 -6.45 -4.95
C GLY A 283 -30.24 -6.33 -3.42
N GLU A 284 -30.99 -7.09 -2.63
CA GLU A 284 -30.89 -7.06 -1.16
C GLU A 284 -29.55 -7.65 -0.67
N VAL A 285 -29.08 -8.71 -1.32
CA VAL A 285 -27.77 -9.31 -1.03
C VAL A 285 -26.65 -8.35 -1.40
N PHE A 286 -26.77 -7.67 -2.54
CA PHE A 286 -25.82 -6.68 -3.00
C PHE A 286 -25.77 -5.48 -2.04
N GLU A 287 -26.93 -4.98 -1.60
CA GLU A 287 -27.02 -3.90 -0.60
C GLU A 287 -26.36 -4.30 0.73
N LEU A 288 -26.62 -5.52 1.21
CA LEU A 288 -26.00 -6.03 2.44
C LEU A 288 -24.48 -6.13 2.30
N LYS A 289 -24.00 -6.66 1.17
CA LYS A 289 -22.57 -6.74 0.85
C LYS A 289 -21.93 -5.36 0.79
N MET A 290 -22.64 -4.37 0.24
CA MET A 290 -22.21 -2.97 0.22
C MET A 290 -22.11 -2.39 1.63
N ALA A 291 -23.13 -2.58 2.46
CA ALA A 291 -23.13 -2.14 3.85
C ALA A 291 -21.95 -2.74 4.63
N LEU A 292 -21.70 -4.04 4.46
CA LEU A 292 -20.57 -4.74 5.08
C LEU A 292 -19.21 -4.21 4.58
N HIS A 293 -19.07 -3.98 3.27
CA HIS A 293 -17.85 -3.42 2.69
C HIS A 293 -17.58 -1.99 3.10
N LEU A 294 -18.59 -1.23 3.53
CA LEU A 294 -18.45 0.12 4.03
C LEU A 294 -18.50 0.21 5.56
N GLY A 295 -18.68 -0.93 6.26
CA GLY A 295 -18.77 -0.96 7.72
C GLY A 295 -20.01 -0.25 8.29
N ARG A 296 -21.08 -0.17 7.50
CA ARG A 296 -22.36 0.43 7.89
C ARG A 296 -23.41 -0.66 8.13
N SER A 297 -24.41 -0.35 8.95
CA SER A 297 -25.65 -1.13 8.94
C SER A 297 -26.49 -0.77 7.70
N LEU A 298 -27.43 -1.65 7.31
CA LEU A 298 -28.33 -1.38 6.18
C LEU A 298 -29.10 -0.06 6.33
N SER A 299 -29.60 0.23 7.54
CA SER A 299 -30.32 1.47 7.81
C SER A 299 -29.42 2.70 7.70
N GLU A 300 -28.18 2.60 8.19
CA GLU A 300 -27.21 3.69 8.09
C GLU A 300 -26.77 3.94 6.64
N LEU A 301 -26.69 2.89 5.82
CA LEU A 301 -26.34 3.00 4.41
C LEU A 301 -27.43 3.74 3.64
N ARG A 302 -28.70 3.36 3.84
CA ARG A 302 -29.87 4.03 3.24
C ARG A 302 -30.00 5.48 3.71
N GLU A 303 -29.83 5.73 5.01
CA GLU A 303 -29.86 7.09 5.56
C GLU A 303 -28.76 7.95 4.93
N PHE A 304 -27.54 7.42 4.83
CA PHE A 304 -26.42 8.09 4.18
C PHE A 304 -26.71 8.45 2.72
N ALA A 305 -27.21 7.50 1.92
CA ALA A 305 -27.61 7.74 0.53
C ALA A 305 -28.68 8.85 0.44
N SER A 306 -29.70 8.80 1.30
CA SER A 306 -30.77 9.80 1.34
C SER A 306 -30.26 11.21 1.68
N LYS A 307 -29.31 11.30 2.63
CA LYS A 307 -28.66 12.54 3.05
C LYS A 307 -27.80 13.11 1.91
N SER A 308 -27.08 12.25 1.20
CA SER A 308 -26.28 12.64 0.05
C SER A 308 -27.12 13.19 -1.10
N ARG A 309 -28.22 12.50 -1.44
CA ARG A 309 -29.16 12.96 -2.46
C ARG A 309 -29.77 14.32 -2.12
N ARG A 310 -30.18 14.53 -0.87
CA ARG A 310 -30.73 15.81 -0.38
C ARG A 310 -29.73 16.96 -0.50
N ASN A 311 -28.44 16.67 -0.32
CA ASN A 311 -27.38 17.65 -0.38
C ASN A 311 -26.72 17.74 -1.76
N GLY A 312 -27.32 17.16 -2.81
CA GLY A 312 -26.79 17.21 -4.17
C GLY A 312 -25.40 16.59 -4.33
N GLY A 313 -25.11 15.50 -3.60
CA GLY A 313 -23.82 14.81 -3.67
C GLY A 313 -22.75 15.33 -2.71
N SER A 314 -23.04 16.37 -1.92
CA SER A 314 -22.09 16.88 -0.91
C SER A 314 -22.48 16.47 0.51
N VAL A 315 -21.94 15.35 0.99
CA VAL A 315 -22.00 14.94 2.41
C VAL A 315 -20.64 15.16 3.04
N ASP A 316 -20.58 15.75 4.23
CA ASP A 316 -19.31 15.97 4.96
C ASP A 316 -18.67 14.65 5.46
N GLU A 317 -19.50 13.61 5.62
CA GLU A 317 -19.14 12.28 6.07
C GLU A 317 -18.62 11.39 4.93
N PHE A 318 -17.64 10.52 5.24
CA PHE A 318 -17.13 9.49 4.33
C PHE A 318 -18.16 8.38 4.09
N ALA A 319 -18.10 7.73 2.92
CA ALA A 319 -18.97 6.58 2.65
C ALA A 319 -18.58 5.38 3.53
N SER A 320 -17.29 5.19 3.78
CA SER A 320 -16.80 4.14 4.67
C SER A 320 -16.78 4.57 6.14
N LYS A 321 -17.09 3.63 7.05
CA LYS A 321 -16.84 3.70 8.49
C LYS A 321 -15.74 2.74 8.97
N LEU A 322 -15.14 1.96 8.06
CA LEU A 322 -14.18 0.91 8.42
C LEU A 322 -12.78 1.43 8.79
N PHE A 323 -12.41 2.60 8.30
CA PHE A 323 -11.05 3.12 8.32
C PHE A 323 -11.04 4.59 8.68
#